data_AF-A0A921L817-F1
#
_entry.id   AF-A0A921L817-F1
#
_cell.length_a   1.000
_cell.length_b   1.000
_cell.length_c   1.000
_cell.angle_alpha   90.00
_cell.angle_beta   90.00
_cell.angle_gamma   90.00
#
_symmetry.space_group_name_H-M   'P 1'
#
loop_
_entity.id
_entity.type
_entity.pdbx_description
1 polymer ?
#
loop_
_entity_poly.entity_id
_entity_poly.type
_entity_poly.pdbx_seq_one_letter_code
_entity_poly.pdbx_strand_id
1 'polypeptide(L)'
;QHPQVDLPLNSKGKLDVGGGIGAGLVSVTRFTGLKDPITGSCEIVTGEIAEDLTSYLYISEQTPSSVGLGVLVDTDLKAAAAGGFIIQPLPDASEETIAKLEENLGAIKPVSTMVHEGLDARGIIAELLKGFDIEYLTTTDLAFKCQCSRHRIEDMLVTLNKADLQSLIDDGHAEVCCHFCGEKYQFSKEELTALLHVAEKLK
;
A
#
# COMPACT_ATOMS: atom_id res chain seq x y z
N GLN A 1 2.12 8.89 -8.87
CA GLN A 1 2.10 9.99 -9.86
C GLN A 1 3.50 10.29 -10.40
N HIS A 2 4.56 10.30 -9.57
CA HIS A 2 5.95 10.48 -10.03
C HIS A 2 6.85 9.32 -9.54
N PRO A 3 6.87 8.15 -10.24
CA PRO A 3 7.65 6.99 -9.81
C PRO A 3 9.18 7.19 -9.86
N GLN A 4 9.64 8.21 -10.59
CA GLN A 4 11.06 8.55 -10.80
C GLN A 4 11.63 9.52 -9.75
N VAL A 5 10.90 9.82 -8.68
CA VAL A 5 11.37 10.74 -7.63
C VAL A 5 12.63 10.17 -6.98
N ASP A 6 13.66 11.00 -6.95
CA ASP A 6 14.92 10.73 -6.27
C ASP A 6 15.32 12.01 -5.52
N LEU A 7 15.45 11.90 -4.20
CA LEU A 7 15.77 13.00 -3.32
C LEU A 7 17.12 12.73 -2.64
N PRO A 8 17.88 13.78 -2.30
CA PRO A 8 19.05 13.61 -1.43
C PRO A 8 18.67 12.87 -0.15
N LEU A 9 19.61 12.09 0.38
CA LEU A 9 19.41 11.43 1.68
C LEU A 9 19.15 12.48 2.77
N ASN A 10 18.32 12.10 3.74
CA ASN A 10 18.01 12.95 4.88
C ASN A 10 19.23 13.13 5.82
N SER A 11 19.07 13.93 6.86
CA SER A 11 20.13 14.22 7.85
C SER A 11 20.69 12.99 8.58
N LYS A 12 20.00 11.84 8.52
CA LYS A 12 20.43 10.55 9.08
C LYS A 12 21.04 9.61 8.03
N GLY A 13 21.24 10.08 6.80
CA GLY A 13 21.77 9.28 5.68
C GLY A 13 20.79 8.22 5.17
N LYS A 14 19.48 8.39 5.39
CA LYS A 14 18.42 7.50 4.90
C LYS A 14 17.66 8.15 3.74
N LEU A 15 16.88 7.34 3.01
CA LEU A 15 15.94 7.86 2.01
C LEU A 15 15.01 8.89 2.66
N ASP A 16 14.83 10.04 2.02
CA ASP A 16 14.00 11.13 2.52
C ASP A 16 12.53 10.92 2.13
N VAL A 17 11.89 9.94 2.79
CA VAL A 17 10.49 9.59 2.52
C VAL A 17 9.58 10.76 2.91
N GLY A 18 9.78 11.34 4.09
CA GLY A 18 9.03 12.51 4.56
C GLY A 18 9.13 13.70 3.60
N GLY A 19 10.33 14.02 3.09
CA GLY A 19 10.50 15.06 2.07
C GLY A 19 9.81 14.74 0.74
N GLY A 20 9.77 13.46 0.35
CA GLY A 20 9.10 13.01 -0.87
C GLY A 20 7.58 13.03 -0.79
N ILE A 21 7.00 12.79 0.40
CA ILE A 21 5.56 12.83 0.63
C ILE A 21 5.07 14.26 0.88
N GLY A 22 5.79 15.00 1.72
CA GLY A 22 5.41 16.34 2.14
C GLY A 22 4.19 16.37 3.07
N ALA A 23 3.52 17.53 3.12
CA ALA A 23 2.36 17.75 3.98
C ALA A 23 1.06 17.35 3.28
N GLY A 24 0.09 16.87 4.06
CA GLY A 24 -1.20 16.45 3.54
C GLY A 24 -2.02 15.70 4.57
N LEU A 25 -2.92 14.84 4.09
CA LEU A 25 -3.77 13.99 4.92
C LEU A 25 -3.46 12.52 4.65
N VAL A 26 -3.43 11.72 5.71
CA VAL A 26 -3.63 10.27 5.61
C VAL A 26 -5.13 10.02 5.69
N SER A 27 -5.67 9.30 4.70
CA SER A 27 -7.08 8.88 4.68
C SER A 27 -7.15 7.38 4.51
N VAL A 28 -7.91 6.70 5.36
CA VAL A 28 -8.11 5.25 5.30
C VAL A 28 -9.59 4.97 5.11
N THR A 29 -9.92 4.35 3.98
CA THR A 29 -11.29 3.97 3.62
C THR A 29 -11.48 2.47 3.80
N ARG A 30 -12.47 2.07 4.59
CA ARG A 30 -12.83 0.68 4.86
C ARG A 30 -14.14 0.29 4.17
N PHE A 31 -14.07 -0.80 3.42
CA PHE A 31 -15.23 -1.44 2.79
C PHE A 31 -15.70 -2.57 3.70
N THR A 32 -16.66 -2.29 4.57
CA THR A 32 -17.13 -3.19 5.63
C THR A 32 -18.29 -4.11 5.19
N GLY A 33 -18.65 -4.09 3.91
CA GLY A 33 -19.87 -4.73 3.41
C GLY A 33 -21.16 -3.93 3.69
N LEU A 34 -21.04 -2.76 4.34
CA LEU A 34 -22.11 -1.78 4.44
C LEU A 34 -22.35 -1.07 3.10
N LYS A 35 -23.49 -0.37 3.00
CA LYS A 35 -23.89 0.36 1.79
C LYS A 35 -22.85 1.41 1.38
N ASP A 36 -22.35 2.16 2.35
CA ASP A 36 -21.39 3.23 2.14
C ASP A 36 -20.09 2.89 2.90
N PRO A 37 -18.91 3.08 2.27
CA PRO A 37 -17.64 2.84 2.93
C PRO A 37 -17.39 3.89 4.02
N ILE A 38 -16.64 3.50 5.05
CA ILE A 38 -16.29 4.40 6.16
C ILE A 38 -14.89 4.94 5.91
N THR A 39 -14.70 6.26 6.01
CA THR A 39 -13.39 6.90 5.84
C THR A 39 -13.02 7.67 7.10
N GLY A 40 -11.88 7.34 7.68
CA GLY A 40 -11.20 8.14 8.69
C GLY A 40 -10.04 8.91 8.05
N SER A 41 -9.62 10.01 8.68
CA SER A 41 -8.48 10.79 8.20
C SER A 41 -7.79 11.58 9.31
N CYS A 42 -6.49 11.80 9.18
CA CYS A 42 -5.73 12.73 10.01
C CYS A 42 -4.66 13.47 9.18
N GLU A 43 -4.09 14.52 9.75
CA GLU A 43 -2.93 15.19 9.14
C GLU A 43 -1.71 14.27 9.12
N ILE A 44 -0.90 14.40 8.06
CA ILE A 44 0.44 13.83 8.01
C ILE A 44 1.29 14.55 9.05
N VAL A 45 1.96 13.79 9.90
CA VAL A 45 2.76 14.32 11.01
C VAL A 45 4.22 14.42 10.58
N THR A 46 4.75 13.40 9.92
CA THR A 46 6.16 13.36 9.50
C THR A 46 6.36 12.99 8.04
N GLY A 47 5.40 12.29 7.43
CA GLY A 47 5.53 11.77 6.06
C GLY A 47 6.37 10.51 5.98
N GLU A 48 6.75 9.90 7.11
CA GLU A 48 7.48 8.63 7.16
C GLU A 48 6.56 7.40 7.10
N ILE A 49 5.27 7.58 6.77
CA ILE A 49 4.21 6.57 6.63
C ILE A 49 3.89 5.81 7.91
N ALA A 50 4.85 5.12 8.53
CA ALA A 50 4.67 4.32 9.73
C ALA A 50 4.20 5.19 10.91
N GLU A 51 4.83 6.34 11.11
CA GLU A 51 4.43 7.31 12.14
C GLU A 51 3.06 7.92 11.82
N ASP A 52 2.80 8.27 10.56
CA ASP A 52 1.51 8.85 10.16
C ASP A 52 0.36 7.83 10.33
N LEU A 53 0.59 6.54 10.03
CA LEU A 53 -0.36 5.47 10.29
C LEU A 53 -0.54 5.19 11.78
N THR A 54 0.52 5.31 12.57
CA THR A 54 0.45 5.22 14.04
C THR A 54 -0.43 6.35 14.59
N SER A 55 -0.21 7.59 14.14
CA SER A 55 -1.04 8.74 14.48
C SER A 55 -2.49 8.58 14.02
N TYR A 56 -2.72 8.05 12.82
CA TYR A 56 -4.06 7.73 12.32
C TYR A 56 -4.80 6.75 13.24
N LEU A 57 -4.17 5.63 13.60
CA LEU A 57 -4.77 4.62 14.48
C LEU A 57 -5.05 5.19 15.88
N TYR A 58 -4.17 6.05 16.40
CA TYR A 58 -4.38 6.69 17.68
C TYR A 58 -5.52 7.73 17.65
N ILE A 59 -5.50 8.66 16.70
CA ILE A 59 -6.42 9.80 16.66
C ILE A 59 -7.79 9.41 16.09
N SER A 60 -7.81 8.76 14.93
CA SER A 60 -9.05 8.47 14.20
C SER A 60 -9.72 7.20 14.69
N GLU A 61 -8.94 6.20 15.13
CA GLU A 61 -9.47 4.89 15.55
C GLU A 61 -9.45 4.68 17.07
N GLN A 62 -8.87 5.63 17.84
CA GLN A 62 -8.74 5.53 19.30
C GLN A 62 -8.13 4.20 19.75
N THR A 63 -7.23 3.65 18.93
CA THR A 63 -6.57 2.38 19.19
C THR A 63 -5.08 2.64 19.34
N PRO A 64 -4.54 2.61 20.58
CA PRO A 64 -3.11 2.69 20.81
C PRO A 64 -2.41 1.64 19.97
N SER A 65 -1.45 2.07 19.16
CA SER A 65 -0.79 1.21 18.17
C SER A 65 0.65 1.63 18.02
N SER A 66 1.52 0.69 17.65
CA SER A 66 2.83 0.99 17.10
C SER A 66 2.95 0.31 15.76
N VAL A 67 3.30 1.10 14.73
CA VAL A 67 3.53 0.62 13.37
C VAL A 67 5.01 0.79 13.06
N GLY A 68 5.67 -0.31 12.68
CA GLY A 68 7.03 -0.29 12.19
C GLY A 68 7.04 -0.71 10.73
N LEU A 69 7.59 0.10 9.84
CA LEU A 69 7.79 -0.24 8.43
C LEU A 69 9.24 0.03 8.04
N GLY A 70 9.76 -0.77 7.12
CA GLY A 70 11.10 -0.54 6.59
C GLY A 70 11.28 -1.17 5.22
N VAL A 71 11.94 -0.42 4.34
CA VAL A 71 12.41 -0.89 3.04
C VAL A 71 13.90 -0.58 2.93
N LEU A 72 14.68 -1.58 2.53
CA LEU A 72 16.07 -1.44 2.13
C LEU A 72 16.12 -1.55 0.61
N VAL A 73 16.68 -0.54 -0.03
CA VAL A 73 16.85 -0.46 -1.48
C VAL A 73 18.33 -0.55 -1.80
N ASP A 74 18.71 -1.43 -2.73
CA ASP A 74 20.09 -1.60 -3.19
C ASP A 74 20.43 -0.55 -4.26
N THR A 75 21.71 -0.48 -4.61
CA THR A 75 22.28 0.41 -5.63
C THR A 75 21.73 0.19 -7.04
N ASP A 76 21.13 -0.98 -7.32
CA ASP A 76 20.42 -1.28 -8.57
C ASP A 76 18.93 -0.89 -8.53
N LEU A 77 18.51 -0.15 -7.49
CA LEU A 77 17.16 0.31 -7.21
C LEU A 77 16.14 -0.80 -6.93
N LYS A 78 16.60 -2.04 -6.66
CA LYS A 78 15.71 -3.11 -6.20
C LYS A 78 15.57 -3.10 -4.69
N ALA A 79 14.39 -3.51 -4.21
CA ALA A 79 14.18 -3.76 -2.80
C ALA A 79 14.97 -5.01 -2.37
N ALA A 80 16.00 -4.82 -1.54
CA ALA A 80 16.79 -5.90 -0.96
C ALA A 80 16.09 -6.54 0.25
N ALA A 81 15.31 -5.75 0.99
CA ALA A 81 14.49 -6.21 2.10
C ALA A 81 13.30 -5.26 2.31
N ALA A 82 12.12 -5.79 2.60
CA ALA A 82 10.95 -4.99 2.95
C ALA A 82 10.11 -5.73 3.97
N GLY A 83 9.62 -5.02 4.98
CA GLY A 83 8.75 -5.62 5.98
C GLY A 83 8.18 -4.59 6.94
N GLY A 84 7.34 -5.10 7.84
CA GLY A 84 6.69 -4.28 8.84
C GLY A 84 6.00 -5.08 9.92
N PHE A 85 5.51 -4.37 10.92
CA PHE A 85 4.63 -4.88 11.95
C PHE A 85 3.61 -3.82 12.36
N ILE A 86 2.50 -4.29 12.91
CA ILE A 86 1.55 -3.47 13.67
C ILE A 86 1.36 -4.19 15.00
N ILE A 87 1.48 -3.47 16.11
CA ILE A 87 1.20 -3.99 17.44
C ILE A 87 0.20 -3.09 18.16
N GLN A 88 -0.77 -3.72 18.81
CA GLN A 88 -1.87 -3.03 19.48
C GLN A 88 -2.15 -3.73 20.81
N PRO A 89 -2.00 -3.07 21.96
CA PRO A 89 -2.54 -3.59 23.21
C PRO A 89 -4.07 -3.65 23.11
N LEU A 90 -4.63 -4.78 23.53
CA LEU A 90 -6.08 -4.91 23.67
C LEU A 90 -6.58 -4.12 24.88
N PRO A 91 -7.91 -3.86 24.96
CA PRO A 91 -8.51 -3.36 26.19
C PRO A 91 -8.07 -4.19 27.40
N ASP A 92 -7.90 -3.52 28.54
CA ASP A 92 -7.50 -4.12 29.81
C ASP A 92 -6.05 -4.65 29.89
N ALA A 93 -5.19 -4.35 28.90
CA ALA A 93 -3.75 -4.58 29.03
C ALA A 93 -3.18 -3.81 30.23
N SER A 94 -2.44 -4.50 31.11
CA SER A 94 -1.87 -3.88 32.31
C SER A 94 -0.76 -2.88 31.96
N GLU A 95 -0.56 -1.86 32.80
CA GLU A 95 0.56 -0.91 32.65
C GLU A 95 1.92 -1.61 32.58
N GLU A 96 2.10 -2.69 33.35
CA GLU A 96 3.31 -3.53 33.30
C GLU A 96 3.52 -4.17 31.92
N THR A 97 2.43 -4.69 31.32
CA THR A 97 2.46 -5.28 29.97
C THR A 97 2.84 -4.22 28.94
N ILE A 98 2.24 -3.03 29.03
CA ILE A 98 2.51 -1.92 28.12
C ILE A 98 3.96 -1.44 28.26
N ALA A 99 4.44 -1.21 29.48
CA ALA A 99 5.80 -0.75 29.73
C ALA A 99 6.86 -1.74 29.19
N LYS A 100 6.65 -3.04 29.41
CA LYS A 100 7.53 -4.07 28.85
C LYS A 100 7.51 -4.09 27.33
N LEU A 101 6.34 -3.87 26.73
CA LEU A 101 6.23 -3.79 25.28
C LEU A 101 6.95 -2.56 24.71
N GLU A 102 6.83 -1.41 25.36
CA GLU A 102 7.55 -0.18 24.99
C GLU A 102 9.08 -0.35 25.11
N GLU A 103 9.55 -1.05 26.14
CA GLU A 103 10.96 -1.41 26.29
C GLU A 103 11.45 -2.25 25.10
N ASN A 104 10.71 -3.31 24.75
CA ASN A 104 11.03 -4.14 23.59
C ASN A 104 11.05 -3.33 22.30
N LEU A 105 10.04 -2.49 22.06
CA LEU A 105 9.96 -1.59 20.89
C LEU A 105 11.12 -0.61 20.82
N GLY A 106 11.60 -0.11 21.96
CA GLY A 106 12.78 0.77 22.01
C GLY A 106 14.10 0.06 21.71
N ALA A 107 14.15 -1.27 21.85
CA ALA A 107 15.35 -2.07 21.68
C ALA A 107 15.46 -2.77 20.31
N ILE A 108 14.38 -2.83 19.53
CA ILE A 108 14.41 -3.54 18.24
C ILE A 108 15.31 -2.85 17.21
N LYS A 109 15.90 -3.66 16.33
CA LYS A 109 16.56 -3.17 15.12
C LYS A 109 15.51 -2.61 14.13
N PRO A 110 15.91 -1.74 13.19
CA PRO A 110 15.04 -1.37 12.07
C PRO A 110 14.50 -2.62 11.34
N VAL A 111 13.22 -2.59 10.97
CA VAL A 111 12.55 -3.76 10.38
C VAL A 111 13.22 -4.23 9.09
N SER A 112 13.64 -3.31 8.24
CA SER A 112 14.37 -3.66 7.00
C SER A 112 15.68 -4.39 7.28
N THR A 113 16.38 -4.06 8.38
CA THR A 113 17.59 -4.77 8.82
C THR A 113 17.25 -6.19 9.30
N MET A 114 16.20 -6.36 10.09
CA MET A 114 15.77 -7.69 10.55
C MET A 114 15.40 -8.60 9.38
N VAL A 115 14.64 -8.09 8.41
CA VAL A 115 14.29 -8.85 7.19
C VAL A 115 15.53 -9.17 6.37
N HIS A 116 16.46 -8.22 6.23
CA HIS A 116 17.72 -8.44 5.51
C HIS A 116 18.61 -9.50 6.18
N GLU A 117 18.59 -9.58 7.51
CA GLU A 117 19.26 -10.62 8.31
C GLU A 117 18.55 -11.99 8.25
N GLY A 118 17.40 -12.08 7.55
CA GLY A 118 16.68 -13.32 7.30
C GLY A 118 15.54 -13.62 8.26
N LEU A 119 15.12 -12.66 9.10
CA LEU A 119 13.95 -12.84 9.95
C LEU A 119 12.68 -12.78 9.09
N ASP A 120 11.82 -13.79 9.28
CA ASP A 120 10.45 -13.79 8.77
C ASP A 120 9.50 -13.08 9.75
N ALA A 121 8.19 -13.08 9.44
CA ALA A 121 7.20 -12.46 10.31
C ALA A 121 7.20 -13.04 11.73
N ARG A 122 7.43 -14.35 11.90
CA ARG A 122 7.46 -14.97 13.23
C ARG A 122 8.69 -14.56 14.02
N GLY A 123 9.83 -14.44 13.37
CA GLY A 123 11.06 -13.91 13.96
C GLY A 123 10.89 -12.47 14.44
N ILE A 124 10.29 -11.61 13.62
CA ILE A 124 10.01 -10.21 14.00
C ILE A 124 9.05 -10.16 15.20
N ILE A 125 7.98 -10.97 15.20
CA ILE A 125 7.05 -11.06 16.33
C ILE A 125 7.76 -11.52 17.60
N ALA A 126 8.68 -12.50 17.51
CA ALA A 126 9.41 -13.01 18.66
C ALA A 126 10.35 -11.96 19.29
N GLU A 127 10.98 -11.11 18.48
CA GLU A 127 11.77 -9.98 18.97
C GLU A 127 10.89 -8.92 19.65
N LEU A 128 9.76 -8.55 19.04
CA LEU A 128 8.81 -7.57 19.58
C LEU A 128 8.18 -8.03 20.90
N LEU A 129 7.81 -9.30 20.97
CA LEU A 129 7.12 -9.91 22.11
C LEU A 129 8.06 -10.69 23.02
N LYS A 130 9.34 -10.31 23.06
CA LYS A 130 10.33 -10.96 23.93
C LYS A 130 9.86 -10.98 25.38
N GLY A 131 9.85 -12.18 25.95
CA GLY A 131 9.40 -12.41 27.33
C GLY A 131 7.88 -12.47 27.52
N PHE A 132 7.10 -12.49 26.45
CA PHE A 132 5.69 -12.85 26.46
C PHE A 132 5.50 -14.28 25.93
N ASP A 133 4.41 -14.91 26.32
CA ASP A 133 3.93 -16.12 25.64
C ASP A 133 3.26 -15.71 24.33
N ILE A 134 3.66 -16.36 23.23
CA ILE A 134 3.22 -16.01 21.87
C ILE A 134 2.33 -17.11 21.31
N GLU A 135 1.11 -16.74 20.96
CA GLU A 135 0.19 -17.60 20.20
C GLU A 135 0.14 -17.16 18.74
N TYR A 136 0.57 -18.03 17.82
CA TYR A 136 0.50 -17.77 16.39
C TYR A 136 -0.83 -18.28 15.81
N LEU A 137 -1.74 -17.36 15.52
CA LEU A 137 -3.10 -17.70 15.07
C LEU A 137 -3.17 -18.11 13.60
N THR A 138 -2.53 -17.35 12.71
CA THR A 138 -2.60 -17.57 11.26
C THR A 138 -1.33 -17.13 10.55
N THR A 139 -1.16 -17.59 9.31
CA THR A 139 -0.10 -17.17 8.40
C THR A 139 -0.66 -17.15 6.99
N THR A 140 -0.42 -16.06 6.28
CA THR A 140 -0.96 -15.84 4.92
C THR A 140 0.16 -15.37 4.01
N ASP A 141 0.34 -16.05 2.88
CA ASP A 141 1.30 -15.62 1.87
C ASP A 141 0.84 -14.33 1.20
N LEU A 142 1.76 -13.37 1.09
CA LEU A 142 1.49 -12.09 0.45
C LEU A 142 2.10 -12.05 -0.95
N ALA A 143 1.31 -11.58 -1.91
CA ALA A 143 1.77 -11.33 -3.26
C ALA A 143 1.11 -10.08 -3.82
N PHE A 144 1.83 -9.33 -4.64
CA PHE A 144 1.23 -8.26 -5.43
C PHE A 144 0.27 -8.87 -6.45
N LYS A 145 -1.00 -8.47 -6.42
CA LYS A 145 -2.02 -8.95 -7.35
C LYS A 145 -2.94 -7.81 -7.77
N CYS A 146 -2.77 -7.36 -9.01
CA CYS A 146 -3.71 -6.42 -9.62
C CYS A 146 -4.96 -7.16 -10.14
N GLN A 147 -6.12 -6.52 -10.04
CA GLN A 147 -7.38 -7.06 -10.55
C GLN A 147 -7.68 -6.62 -11.99
N CYS A 148 -6.78 -5.90 -12.66
CA CYS A 148 -6.97 -5.55 -14.06
C CYS A 148 -7.06 -6.82 -14.91
N SER A 149 -7.85 -6.76 -15.96
CA SER A 149 -7.95 -7.80 -16.97
C SER A 149 -8.36 -7.16 -18.28
N ARG A 150 -8.11 -7.86 -19.40
CA ARG A 150 -8.55 -7.39 -20.72
C ARG A 150 -10.05 -7.06 -20.72
N HIS A 151 -10.85 -7.95 -20.13
CA HIS A 151 -12.30 -7.76 -20.04
C HIS A 151 -12.70 -6.48 -19.28
N ARG A 152 -12.07 -6.18 -18.15
CA ARG A 152 -12.35 -4.93 -17.42
C ARG A 152 -11.96 -3.69 -18.23
N ILE A 153 -10.92 -3.78 -19.06
CA ILE A 153 -10.53 -2.69 -19.95
C ILE A 153 -11.53 -2.55 -21.11
N GLU A 154 -12.01 -3.64 -21.68
CA GLU A 154 -13.09 -3.63 -22.68
C GLU A 154 -14.36 -2.98 -22.14
N ASP A 155 -14.79 -3.37 -20.92
CA ASP A 155 -15.94 -2.76 -20.25
C ASP A 155 -15.76 -1.25 -20.09
N MET A 156 -14.56 -0.80 -19.71
CA MET A 156 -14.24 0.64 -19.62
C MET A 156 -14.34 1.31 -21.00
N LEU A 157 -13.75 0.73 -22.05
CA LEU A 157 -13.78 1.29 -23.41
C LEU A 157 -15.22 1.42 -23.93
N VAL A 158 -16.10 0.48 -23.61
CA VAL A 158 -17.53 0.52 -23.97
C VAL A 158 -18.27 1.69 -23.30
N THR A 159 -17.81 2.16 -22.13
CA THR A 159 -18.41 3.33 -21.47
C THR A 159 -18.06 4.67 -22.13
N LEU A 160 -17.06 4.71 -23.01
CA LEU A 160 -16.66 5.93 -23.71
C LEU A 160 -17.80 6.47 -24.58
N ASN A 161 -17.73 7.76 -24.87
CA ASN A 161 -18.61 8.34 -25.87
C ASN A 161 -18.20 7.86 -27.28
N LYS A 162 -19.12 7.95 -28.24
CA LYS A 162 -18.88 7.46 -29.61
C LYS A 162 -17.72 8.18 -30.30
N ALA A 163 -17.53 9.48 -30.04
CA ALA A 163 -16.47 10.25 -30.66
C ALA A 163 -15.08 9.80 -30.18
N ASP A 164 -14.92 9.56 -28.88
CA ASP A 164 -13.67 9.10 -28.27
C ASP A 164 -13.32 7.68 -28.76
N LEU A 165 -14.31 6.79 -28.86
CA LEU A 165 -14.03 5.44 -29.35
C LEU A 165 -13.77 5.42 -30.86
N GLN A 166 -14.41 6.32 -31.63
CA GLN A 166 -14.15 6.47 -33.06
C GLN A 166 -12.75 7.03 -33.33
N SER A 167 -12.24 7.98 -32.53
CA SER A 167 -10.88 8.47 -32.72
C SER A 167 -9.84 7.36 -32.54
N LEU A 168 -10.03 6.48 -31.55
CA LEU A 168 -9.17 5.29 -31.37
C LEU A 168 -9.22 4.32 -32.57
N ILE A 169 -10.40 4.15 -33.20
CA ILE A 169 -10.56 3.34 -34.41
C ILE A 169 -9.83 3.97 -35.61
N ASP A 170 -9.88 5.30 -35.71
CA ASP A 170 -9.25 6.06 -36.79
C ASP A 170 -7.72 6.00 -36.67
N ASP A 171 -7.17 6.01 -35.45
CA ASP A 171 -5.76 5.77 -35.13
C ASP A 171 -5.30 4.32 -35.43
N GLY A 172 -6.26 3.40 -35.62
CA GLY A 172 -6.04 2.03 -36.05
C GLY A 172 -5.57 1.05 -34.96
N HIS A 173 -5.20 1.55 -33.78
CA HIS A 173 -4.87 0.75 -32.60
C HIS A 173 -4.97 1.59 -31.33
N ALA A 174 -5.10 0.93 -30.18
CA ALA A 174 -5.03 1.56 -28.87
C ALA A 174 -4.21 0.71 -27.90
N GLU A 175 -3.36 1.37 -27.10
CA GLU A 175 -2.70 0.78 -25.93
C GLU A 175 -3.32 1.37 -24.67
N VAL A 176 -3.89 0.51 -23.82
CA VAL A 176 -4.36 0.90 -22.49
C VAL A 176 -3.39 0.35 -21.45
N CYS A 177 -2.75 1.25 -20.70
CA CYS A 177 -1.85 0.89 -19.61
C CYS A 177 -2.61 0.90 -18.28
N CYS A 178 -2.57 -0.20 -17.53
CA CYS A 178 -3.13 -0.24 -16.18
C CYS A 178 -2.31 0.66 -15.26
N HIS A 179 -2.93 1.69 -14.68
CA HIS A 179 -2.24 2.63 -13.78
C HIS A 179 -1.67 1.97 -12.50
N PHE A 180 -2.21 0.81 -12.10
CA PHE A 180 -1.81 0.13 -10.86
C PHE A 180 -0.64 -0.83 -11.04
N CYS A 181 -0.64 -1.66 -12.09
CA CYS A 181 0.43 -2.64 -12.31
C CYS A 181 1.30 -2.37 -13.54
N GLY A 182 0.96 -1.40 -14.37
CA GLY A 182 1.69 -1.10 -15.61
C GLY A 182 1.44 -2.08 -16.76
N GLU A 183 0.55 -3.06 -16.60
CA GLU A 183 0.21 -4.01 -17.66
C GLU A 183 -0.39 -3.27 -18.87
N LYS A 184 0.08 -3.64 -20.08
CA LYS A 184 -0.29 -2.98 -21.33
C LYS A 184 -1.25 -3.86 -22.14
N TYR A 185 -2.45 -3.36 -22.36
CA TYR A 185 -3.48 -4.02 -23.14
C TYR A 185 -3.58 -3.39 -24.53
N GLN A 186 -3.22 -4.16 -25.56
CA GLN A 186 -3.30 -3.72 -26.96
C GLN A 186 -4.68 -4.06 -27.54
N PHE A 187 -5.23 -3.15 -28.33
CA PHE A 187 -6.48 -3.33 -29.07
C PHE A 187 -6.28 -2.92 -30.53
N SER A 188 -6.65 -3.83 -31.42
CA SER A 188 -6.67 -3.60 -32.86
C SER A 188 -7.88 -2.76 -33.28
N LYS A 189 -7.82 -2.20 -34.49
CA LYS A 189 -8.96 -1.50 -35.11
C LYS A 189 -10.23 -2.35 -35.13
N GLU A 190 -10.10 -3.64 -35.43
CA GLU A 190 -11.20 -4.58 -35.51
C GLU A 190 -11.87 -4.77 -34.15
N GLU A 191 -11.08 -4.91 -33.09
CA GLU A 191 -11.57 -5.03 -31.72
C GLU A 191 -12.25 -3.75 -31.24
N LEU A 192 -11.65 -2.58 -31.51
CA LEU A 192 -12.27 -1.29 -31.18
C LEU A 192 -13.59 -1.07 -31.93
N THR A 193 -13.64 -1.49 -33.20
CA THR A 193 -14.87 -1.45 -34.00
C THR A 193 -15.94 -2.36 -33.40
N ALA A 194 -15.58 -3.56 -32.94
CA ALA A 194 -16.50 -4.46 -32.26
C ALA A 194 -17.03 -3.85 -30.95
N LEU A 195 -16.15 -3.22 -30.15
CA LEU A 195 -16.53 -2.54 -28.91
C LEU A 195 -17.50 -1.38 -29.17
N LEU A 196 -17.32 -0.62 -30.26
CA LEU A 196 -18.26 0.45 -30.65
C LEU A 196 -19.66 -0.08 -30.93
N HIS A 197 -19.77 -1.21 -31.64
CA HIS A 197 -21.06 -1.85 -31.90
C HIS A 197 -21.73 -2.36 -30.62
N VAL A 198 -20.95 -2.81 -29.63
CA VAL A 198 -21.48 -3.20 -28.31
C VAL A 198 -21.97 -1.96 -27.56
N ALA A 199 -21.19 -0.88 -27.54
CA ALA A 199 -21.55 0.37 -26.88
C ALA A 199 -22.84 1.00 -27.44
N GLU A 200 -23.05 0.92 -28.76
CA GLU A 200 -24.27 1.40 -29.42
C GLU A 200 -25.52 0.57 -29.08
N LYS A 201 -25.37 -0.70 -28.68
CA LYS A 201 -26.49 -1.56 -28.28
C LYS A 201 -26.89 -1.43 -26.81
N LEU A 202 -25.99 -0.90 -25.98
CA LEU A 202 -26.20 -0.73 -24.53
C LEU A 202 -26.80 0.64 -24.17
N LYS A 203 -26.79 1.59 -25.12
CA LYS A 203 -27.37 2.94 -25.00
C LYS A 203 -28.73 2.99 -25.67
#